data_AF-A0A556R3M4-F1
#
_entry.id   AF-A0A556R3M4-F1
#
_cell.length_a   1.000
_cell.length_b   1.000
_cell.length_c   1.000
_cell.angle_alpha   90.00
_cell.angle_beta   90.00
_cell.angle_gamma   90.00
#
_symmetry.space_group_name_H-M   'P 1'
#
loop_
_entity.id
_entity.type
_entity.pdbx_description
1 polymer ?
#
loop_
_entity_poly.entity_id
_entity_poly.type
_entity_poly.pdbx_seq_one_letter_code
_entity_poly.pdbx_strand_id
1 'polypeptide(L)'
;MQTATHSIMDLAISEKRLEPYKNEARKHPGVEAADLYRWNTLFSGVAVTQISFVEMSVRNAMDKELMLWAHANGFDDWLGETPPSEWFEGHKTAPLSQVPPLIEELLGAGHIRKLWDSCRRVYRIWEKNPNHKKHGQYPNRNDAFAQLMFGGWQRLLGPTDFTSKDPTVLKWAADARQLWKEALYKAFPEMTHNKVNDRQRVKLLLDIDRIRRLRNRVSHGENVLSIQTDQYLDKMLAVLSAIDPHISDWVMGQTGRTYRTVAKLKYYPGLLQSYQQNDPLPSSKEIVAYKLTSSGSYSGAEVIEAQLENSQSHGGRTFMTVGKPPLEKNRSQLREILLVDAGGKKAAVGEIVAYGYGNNAQPPKGYEPPAYEKRYQKRKAWFAVRNLYEVDCQGGRVIGYQTKDGQKVPGCFTGQVTMRYVCHD
;
A
#
# COMPACT_ATOMS: atom_id res chain seq x y z
N MET A 1 -14.58 40.73 -10.38
CA MET A 1 -14.43 40.94 -8.92
C MET A 1 -14.30 39.59 -8.25
N GLN A 2 -13.04 39.17 -8.02
CA GLN A 2 -12.69 37.93 -7.31
C GLN A 2 -12.73 38.22 -5.81
N THR A 3 -13.84 37.92 -5.15
CA THR A 3 -13.99 38.11 -3.71
C THR A 3 -14.00 36.75 -3.01
N ALA A 4 -12.91 36.49 -2.29
CA ALA A 4 -12.89 35.86 -0.97
C ALA A 4 -13.55 34.48 -0.81
N THR A 5 -12.94 33.44 -1.37
CA THR A 5 -12.74 32.21 -0.60
C THR A 5 -11.39 32.30 0.09
N HIS A 6 -11.36 32.91 1.29
CA HIS A 6 -10.37 32.48 2.28
C HIS A 6 -10.67 30.99 2.52
N SER A 7 -9.90 30.12 1.88
CA SER A 7 -10.16 28.69 1.95
C SER A 7 -9.97 28.26 3.40
N ILE A 8 -10.86 27.44 3.97
CA ILE A 8 -10.67 26.84 5.30
C ILE A 8 -9.28 26.17 5.41
N MET A 9 -8.70 25.74 4.28
CA MET A 9 -7.32 25.26 4.21
C MET A 9 -6.27 26.31 4.58
N ASP A 10 -6.43 27.57 4.22
CA ASP A 10 -5.47 28.65 4.55
C ASP A 10 -5.51 28.98 6.05
N LEU A 11 -6.63 28.69 6.73
CA LEU A 11 -6.75 28.75 8.19
C LEU A 11 -6.17 27.51 8.89
N ALA A 12 -6.30 26.33 8.26
CA ALA A 12 -5.88 25.06 8.86
C ALA A 12 -4.40 24.71 8.62
N ILE A 13 -3.78 25.25 7.57
CA ILE A 13 -2.44 24.87 7.10
C ILE A 13 -1.64 26.12 6.76
N SER A 14 -0.42 26.20 7.28
CA SER A 14 0.47 27.33 6.99
C SER A 14 0.83 27.40 5.51
N GLU A 15 1.03 28.63 5.01
CA GLU A 15 1.41 28.86 3.62
C GLU A 15 2.67 28.09 3.20
N LYS A 16 3.71 28.09 4.05
CA LYS A 16 4.95 27.33 3.81
C LYS A 16 4.70 25.84 3.64
N ARG A 17 3.73 25.27 4.35
CA ARG A 17 3.39 23.85 4.22
C ARG A 17 2.60 23.57 2.94
N LEU A 18 1.83 24.54 2.44
CA LEU A 18 1.09 24.44 1.17
C LEU A 18 1.97 24.70 -0.06
N GLU A 19 3.08 25.43 0.06
CA GLU A 19 3.98 25.79 -1.04
C GLU A 19 4.36 24.61 -1.98
N PRO A 20 4.83 23.45 -1.49
CA PRO A 20 5.16 22.33 -2.38
C PRO A 20 3.93 21.79 -3.13
N TYR A 21 2.74 21.87 -2.53
CA TYR A 21 1.48 21.49 -3.18
C TYR A 21 1.05 22.51 -4.22
N LYS A 22 1.21 23.83 -3.95
CA LYS A 22 0.98 24.90 -4.94
C LYS A 22 1.87 24.73 -6.16
N ASN A 23 3.15 24.41 -5.95
CA ASN A 23 4.10 24.21 -7.03
C ASN A 23 3.78 22.98 -7.89
N GLU A 24 3.30 21.90 -7.26
CA GLU A 24 2.88 20.70 -7.98
C GLU A 24 1.56 20.91 -8.72
N ALA A 25 0.56 21.53 -8.08
CA ALA A 25 -0.75 21.82 -8.67
C ALA A 25 -0.65 22.64 -9.97
N ARG A 26 0.27 23.61 -10.04
CA ARG A 26 0.51 24.40 -11.26
C ARG A 26 0.85 23.57 -12.51
N LYS A 27 1.28 22.33 -12.35
CA LYS A 27 1.62 21.41 -13.45
C LYS A 27 0.43 20.60 -13.95
N HIS A 28 -0.70 20.63 -13.25
CA HIS A 28 -1.86 19.76 -13.49
C HIS A 28 -3.15 20.59 -13.55
N PRO A 29 -3.68 20.87 -14.75
CA PRO A 29 -4.91 21.64 -14.91
C PRO A 29 -6.08 21.02 -14.13
N GLY A 30 -6.82 21.86 -13.39
CA GLY A 30 -7.98 21.42 -12.60
C GLY A 30 -7.66 20.75 -11.26
N VAL A 31 -6.40 20.78 -10.82
CA VAL A 31 -5.98 20.29 -9.50
C VAL A 31 -5.52 21.47 -8.64
N GLU A 32 -6.09 21.62 -7.44
CA GLU A 32 -5.68 22.66 -6.50
C GLU A 32 -4.66 22.13 -5.47
N ALA A 33 -3.90 23.04 -4.84
CA ALA A 33 -2.96 22.67 -3.76
C ALA A 33 -3.67 21.95 -2.60
N ALA A 34 -4.90 22.35 -2.31
CA ALA A 34 -5.75 21.74 -1.30
C ALA A 34 -6.09 20.28 -1.63
N ASP A 35 -6.29 19.95 -2.91
CA ASP A 35 -6.60 18.59 -3.35
C ASP A 35 -5.41 17.66 -3.18
N LEU A 36 -4.22 18.13 -3.57
CA LEU A 36 -2.98 17.38 -3.36
C LEU A 36 -2.67 17.18 -1.87
N TYR A 37 -3.02 18.14 -1.01
CA TYR A 37 -2.89 17.99 0.44
C TYR A 37 -3.87 16.95 1.01
N ARG A 38 -5.13 16.94 0.54
CA ARG A 38 -6.11 15.91 0.90
C ARG A 38 -5.64 14.52 0.48
N TRP A 39 -5.14 14.40 -0.76
CA TRP A 39 -4.54 13.17 -1.24
C TRP A 39 -3.38 12.72 -0.35
N ASN A 40 -2.44 13.62 -0.02
CA ASN A 40 -1.30 13.31 0.83
C ASN A 40 -1.72 12.75 2.18
N THR A 41 -2.75 13.34 2.79
CA THR A 41 -3.29 12.91 4.08
C THR A 41 -3.95 11.53 3.98
N LEU A 42 -4.82 11.33 2.98
CA LEU A 42 -5.48 10.04 2.77
C LEU A 42 -4.48 8.94 2.44
N PHE A 43 -3.59 9.19 1.49
CA PHE A 43 -2.53 8.26 1.09
C PHE A 43 -1.60 7.93 2.26
N SER A 44 -1.24 8.90 3.11
CA SER A 44 -0.43 8.65 4.30
C SER A 44 -1.11 7.65 5.24
N GLY A 45 -2.42 7.80 5.47
CA GLY A 45 -3.19 6.84 6.26
C GLY A 45 -3.15 5.42 5.68
N VAL A 46 -3.42 5.30 4.37
CA VAL A 46 -3.38 4.01 3.67
C VAL A 46 -1.97 3.41 3.61
N ALA A 47 -0.93 4.24 3.50
CA ALA A 47 0.45 3.77 3.54
C ALA A 47 0.80 3.21 4.91
N VAL A 48 0.37 3.86 6.00
CA VAL A 48 0.60 3.35 7.36
C VAL A 48 -0.06 1.99 7.55
N THR A 49 -1.27 1.76 7.05
CA THR A 49 -1.95 0.47 7.19
C THR A 49 -1.19 -0.65 6.46
N GLN A 50 -0.77 -0.41 5.22
CA GLN A 50 0.06 -1.36 4.46
C GLN A 50 1.41 -1.63 5.15
N ILE A 51 2.09 -0.59 5.64
CA ILE A 51 3.37 -0.70 6.34
C ILE A 51 3.24 -1.49 7.63
N SER A 52 2.10 -1.37 8.34
CA SER A 52 1.86 -2.06 9.60
C SER A 52 1.90 -3.58 9.43
N PHE A 53 1.36 -4.11 8.33
CA PHE A 53 1.47 -5.53 8.00
C PHE A 53 2.92 -5.97 7.80
N VAL A 54 3.72 -5.16 7.10
CA VAL A 54 5.15 -5.44 6.90
C VAL A 54 5.88 -5.43 8.23
N GLU A 55 5.69 -4.40 9.05
CA GLU A 55 6.37 -4.24 10.34
C GLU A 55 6.07 -5.44 11.25
N MET A 56 4.80 -5.86 11.36
CA MET A 56 4.42 -7.01 12.20
C MET A 56 4.93 -8.33 11.65
N SER A 57 4.89 -8.54 10.33
CA SER A 57 5.36 -9.79 9.71
C SER A 57 6.87 -9.96 9.86
N VAL A 58 7.64 -8.92 9.54
CA VAL A 58 9.11 -8.90 9.71
C VAL A 58 9.47 -9.11 11.18
N ARG A 59 8.79 -8.38 12.08
CA ARG A 59 9.00 -8.49 13.52
C ARG A 59 8.82 -9.92 14.03
N ASN A 60 7.70 -10.57 13.69
CA ASN A 60 7.41 -11.92 14.16
C ASN A 60 8.34 -12.96 13.54
N ALA A 61 8.66 -12.83 12.25
CA ALA A 61 9.59 -13.73 11.57
C ALA A 61 11.01 -13.64 12.18
N MET A 62 11.50 -12.43 12.45
CA MET A 62 12.81 -12.23 13.06
C MET A 62 12.84 -12.69 14.53
N ASP A 63 11.82 -12.37 15.33
CA ASP A 63 11.76 -12.79 16.75
C ASP A 63 11.85 -14.29 16.93
N LYS A 64 11.14 -15.06 16.09
CA LYS A 64 11.17 -16.52 16.09
C LYS A 64 12.61 -17.03 15.95
N GLU A 65 13.33 -16.56 14.93
CA GLU A 65 14.70 -17.03 14.67
C GLU A 65 15.72 -16.49 15.67
N LEU A 66 15.49 -15.29 16.21
CA LEU A 66 16.32 -14.73 17.28
C LEU A 66 16.17 -15.49 18.60
N MET A 67 14.96 -15.95 18.94
CA MET A 67 14.73 -16.80 20.10
C MET A 67 15.45 -18.14 19.97
N LEU A 68 15.30 -18.81 18.82
CA LEU A 68 16.00 -20.07 18.56
C LEU A 68 17.52 -19.90 18.63
N TRP A 69 18.03 -18.80 18.08
CA TRP A 69 19.44 -18.47 18.15
C TRP A 69 19.91 -18.17 19.58
N ALA A 70 19.17 -17.39 20.37
CA ALA A 70 19.52 -17.10 21.75
C ALA A 70 19.61 -18.38 22.60
N HIS A 71 18.60 -19.25 22.49
CA HIS A 71 18.56 -20.54 23.18
C HIS A 71 19.75 -21.43 22.79
N ALA A 72 20.07 -21.50 21.50
CA ALA A 72 21.22 -22.26 21.02
C ALA A 72 22.58 -21.72 21.53
N ASN A 73 22.61 -20.46 21.98
CA ASN A 73 23.79 -19.80 22.54
C ASN A 73 23.74 -19.68 24.08
N GLY A 74 22.81 -20.38 24.74
CA GLY A 74 22.75 -20.44 26.21
C GLY A 74 22.07 -19.24 26.88
N PHE A 75 21.30 -18.45 26.14
CA PHE A 75 20.49 -17.36 26.66
C PHE A 75 19.00 -17.73 26.61
N ASP A 76 18.22 -17.38 27.63
CA ASP A 76 16.77 -17.64 27.66
C ASP A 76 15.98 -16.75 26.68
N ASP A 77 16.53 -15.57 26.35
CA ASP A 77 15.91 -14.59 25.47
C ASP A 77 16.98 -13.74 24.77
N TRP A 78 16.70 -13.31 23.54
CA TRP A 78 17.57 -12.39 22.83
C TRP A 78 17.46 -10.93 23.32
N LEU A 79 16.39 -10.59 24.06
CA LEU A 79 16.24 -9.28 24.73
C LEU A 79 16.77 -9.25 26.16
N GLY A 80 17.35 -10.36 26.62
CA GLY A 80 17.78 -10.55 27.99
C GLY A 80 16.65 -10.93 28.94
N GLU A 81 17.02 -11.17 30.19
CA GLU A 81 16.08 -11.53 31.25
C GLU A 81 15.05 -10.43 31.51
N THR A 82 13.82 -10.85 31.82
CA THR A 82 12.80 -9.93 32.30
C THR A 82 13.23 -9.38 33.67
N PRO A 83 13.24 -8.05 33.89
CA PRO A 83 13.58 -7.48 35.18
C PRO A 83 12.68 -8.04 36.31
N PRO A 84 13.20 -8.18 37.54
CA PRO A 84 12.39 -8.68 38.65
C PRO A 84 11.35 -7.64 39.10
N SER A 85 10.33 -8.08 39.85
CA SER A 85 9.20 -7.25 40.33
C SER A 85 9.65 -5.95 41.00
N GLU A 86 10.66 -6.02 41.85
CA GLU A 86 11.16 -4.88 42.64
C GLU A 86 11.75 -3.80 41.73
N TRP A 87 12.23 -4.19 40.54
CA TRP A 87 12.70 -3.24 39.54
C TRP A 87 11.56 -2.40 38.96
N PHE A 88 10.39 -2.99 38.69
CA PHE A 88 9.24 -2.26 38.13
C PHE A 88 8.67 -1.24 39.13
N GLU A 89 8.71 -1.55 40.42
CA GLU A 89 8.28 -0.67 41.51
C GLU A 89 9.29 0.46 41.77
N GLY A 90 10.58 0.20 41.53
CA GLY A 90 11.65 1.14 41.80
C GLY A 90 11.93 2.21 40.74
N HIS A 91 13.10 2.84 40.89
CA HIS A 91 13.62 3.91 40.02
C HIS A 91 15.01 3.62 39.44
N LYS A 92 15.51 2.39 39.64
CA LYS A 92 16.83 1.98 39.16
C LYS A 92 16.86 1.89 37.63
N THR A 93 18.03 2.03 37.02
CA THR A 93 18.21 1.79 35.58
C THR A 93 17.85 0.34 35.23
N ALA A 94 17.25 0.09 34.07
CA ALA A 94 16.95 -1.26 33.57
C ALA A 94 18.20 -2.16 33.57
N PRO A 95 18.16 -3.38 34.13
CA PRO A 95 19.26 -4.33 34.01
C PRO A 95 19.43 -4.77 32.54
N LEU A 96 20.64 -5.20 32.19
CA LEU A 96 20.95 -5.84 30.91
C LEU A 96 21.35 -7.31 31.12
N SER A 97 20.77 -7.94 32.15
CA SER A 97 21.07 -9.33 32.51
C SER A 97 20.75 -10.26 31.35
N GLN A 98 21.68 -11.17 31.05
CA GLN A 98 21.55 -12.20 30.01
C GLN A 98 21.20 -11.69 28.60
N VAL A 99 21.50 -10.43 28.26
CA VAL A 99 21.40 -9.99 26.87
C VAL A 99 22.57 -10.61 26.09
N PRO A 100 22.34 -11.30 24.96
CA PRO A 100 23.43 -11.80 24.13
C PRO A 100 24.34 -10.64 23.68
N PRO A 101 25.67 -10.72 23.84
CA PRO A 101 26.59 -9.62 23.52
C PRO A 101 26.42 -9.07 22.09
N LEU A 102 26.18 -9.95 21.12
CA LEU A 102 25.94 -9.56 19.73
C LEU A 102 24.68 -8.69 19.56
N ILE A 103 23.62 -8.97 20.33
CA ILE A 103 22.40 -8.15 20.32
C ILE A 103 22.65 -6.81 21.01
N GLU A 104 23.37 -6.81 22.13
CA GLU A 104 23.71 -5.58 22.85
C GLU A 104 24.51 -4.62 21.96
N GLU A 105 25.45 -5.13 21.16
CA GLU A 105 26.22 -4.34 20.19
C GLU A 105 25.35 -3.81 19.04
N LEU A 106 24.46 -4.64 18.48
CA LEU A 106 23.63 -4.27 17.32
C LEU A 106 22.50 -3.29 17.66
N LEU A 107 21.74 -3.56 18.72
CA LEU A 107 20.65 -2.68 19.16
C LEU A 107 21.18 -1.50 19.98
N GLY A 108 22.23 -1.72 20.75
CA GLY A 108 22.77 -0.80 21.74
C GLY A 108 22.08 -0.97 23.10
N ALA A 109 22.89 -1.11 24.14
CA ALA A 109 22.50 -1.11 25.56
C ALA A 109 21.42 -0.07 25.90
N GLY A 110 21.58 1.17 25.40
CA GLY A 110 20.65 2.26 25.65
C GLY A 110 19.24 2.03 25.06
N HIS A 111 19.12 1.34 23.92
CA HIS A 111 17.81 1.00 23.35
C HIS A 111 17.11 -0.08 24.16
N ILE A 112 17.84 -1.12 24.58
CA ILE A 112 17.30 -2.22 25.39
C ILE A 112 16.82 -1.69 26.75
N ARG A 113 17.59 -0.80 27.38
CA ARG A 113 17.16 -0.14 28.63
C ARG A 113 15.89 0.69 28.44
N LYS A 114 15.81 1.49 27.38
CA LYS A 114 14.62 2.29 27.06
C LYS A 114 13.37 1.45 26.85
N LEU A 115 13.51 0.26 26.29
CA LEU A 115 12.42 -0.70 26.12
C LEU A 115 11.87 -1.13 27.49
N TRP A 116 12.71 -1.57 28.41
CA TRP A 116 12.28 -1.94 29.76
C TRP A 116 11.76 -0.74 30.56
N ASP A 117 12.40 0.44 30.44
CA ASP A 117 11.91 1.67 31.07
C ASP A 117 10.51 2.05 30.55
N SER A 118 10.21 1.77 29.28
CA SER A 118 8.87 1.91 28.72
C SER A 118 7.88 0.94 29.37
N CYS A 119 8.27 -0.33 29.53
CA CYS A 119 7.47 -1.32 30.26
C CYS A 119 7.18 -0.89 31.70
N ARG A 120 8.15 -0.32 32.42
CA ARG A 120 7.92 0.25 33.76
C ARG A 120 6.87 1.36 33.75
N ARG A 121 6.92 2.28 32.77
CA ARG A 121 5.90 3.33 32.65
C ARG A 121 4.51 2.76 32.42
N VAL A 122 4.42 1.71 31.59
CA VAL A 122 3.19 1.00 31.31
C VAL A 122 2.67 0.24 32.55
N TYR A 123 3.55 -0.43 33.30
CA TYR A 123 3.22 -1.08 34.57
C TYR A 123 2.54 -0.11 35.55
N ARG A 124 3.11 1.10 35.74
CA ARG A 124 2.54 2.12 36.64
C ARG A 124 1.13 2.57 36.24
N ILE A 125 0.78 2.46 34.96
CA ILE A 125 -0.59 2.74 34.49
C ILE A 125 -1.51 1.57 34.87
N TRP A 126 -1.05 0.33 34.68
CA TRP A 126 -1.82 -0.87 35.01
C TRP A 126 -2.08 -0.99 36.51
N GLU A 127 -1.05 -0.75 37.32
CA GLU A 127 -1.10 -0.76 38.79
C GLU A 127 -2.09 0.28 39.32
N LYS A 128 -2.11 1.50 38.75
CA LYS A 128 -3.00 2.57 39.24
C LYS A 128 -4.45 2.47 38.79
N ASN A 129 -4.76 1.63 37.80
CA ASN A 129 -6.09 1.53 37.21
C ASN A 129 -6.72 0.16 37.55
N PRO A 130 -7.61 0.08 38.55
CA PRO A 130 -8.28 -1.16 38.93
C PRO A 130 -9.09 -1.81 37.81
N ASN A 131 -9.54 -1.03 36.82
CA ASN A 131 -10.31 -1.51 35.67
C ASN A 131 -9.41 -1.99 34.51
N HIS A 132 -8.09 -1.89 34.63
CA HIS A 132 -7.18 -2.34 33.59
C HIS A 132 -7.07 -3.88 33.60
N LYS A 133 -7.14 -4.52 32.42
CA LYS A 133 -7.08 -5.99 32.29
C LYS A 133 -5.81 -6.64 32.88
N LYS A 134 -4.72 -5.87 32.93
CA LYS A 134 -3.43 -6.26 33.52
C LYS A 134 -3.17 -5.62 34.89
N HIS A 135 -4.20 -5.17 35.61
CA HIS A 135 -4.03 -4.60 36.94
C HIS A 135 -3.32 -5.61 37.87
N GLY A 136 -2.30 -5.15 38.60
CA GLY A 136 -1.45 -5.98 39.46
C GLY A 136 -0.51 -6.96 38.75
N GLN A 137 -0.45 -6.96 37.42
CA GLN A 137 0.48 -7.82 36.66
C GLN A 137 1.74 -7.04 36.28
N TYR A 138 2.90 -7.70 36.37
CA TYR A 138 4.15 -7.14 35.87
C TYR A 138 4.28 -7.37 34.35
N PRO A 139 4.89 -6.43 33.61
CA PRO A 139 5.21 -6.62 32.20
C PRO A 139 6.10 -7.84 31.97
N ASN A 140 5.85 -8.56 30.89
CA ASN A 140 6.65 -9.72 30.49
C ASN A 140 7.45 -9.47 29.21
N ARG A 141 8.18 -10.48 28.73
CA ARG A 141 8.87 -10.51 27.43
C ARG A 141 8.07 -9.88 26.29
N ASN A 142 6.80 -10.26 26.14
CA ASN A 142 5.98 -9.83 25.01
C ASN A 142 5.67 -8.33 25.10
N ASP A 143 5.52 -7.81 26.32
CA ASP A 143 5.34 -6.36 26.55
C ASP A 143 6.60 -5.56 26.23
N ALA A 144 7.78 -6.16 26.51
CA ALA A 144 9.09 -5.64 26.13
C ALA A 144 9.28 -5.63 24.62
N PHE A 145 9.12 -6.79 23.99
CA PHE A 145 9.14 -6.97 22.54
C PHE A 145 8.18 -5.99 21.84
N ALA A 146 6.99 -5.71 22.42
CA ALA A 146 6.04 -4.71 21.95
C ALA A 146 6.57 -3.28 21.83
N GLN A 147 7.59 -2.91 22.60
CA GLN A 147 8.19 -1.57 22.53
C GLN A 147 9.16 -1.39 21.37
N LEU A 148 9.60 -2.46 20.70
CA LEU A 148 10.51 -2.35 19.56
C LEU A 148 9.78 -1.76 18.36
N MET A 149 10.29 -0.61 17.92
CA MET A 149 9.85 0.07 16.69
C MET A 149 10.57 -0.51 15.47
N PHE A 150 10.01 -0.26 14.28
CA PHE A 150 10.62 -0.64 12.99
C PHE A 150 12.14 -0.35 12.86
N GLY A 151 12.61 0.75 13.44
CA GLY A 151 14.04 1.08 13.46
C GLY A 151 14.94 0.02 14.11
N GLY A 152 14.45 -0.69 15.13
CA GLY A 152 15.18 -1.79 15.77
C GLY A 152 15.47 -2.95 14.80
N TRP A 153 14.49 -3.33 13.98
CA TRP A 153 14.65 -4.40 12.98
C TRP A 153 15.69 -4.03 11.92
N GLN A 154 15.71 -2.78 11.47
CA GLN A 154 16.75 -2.28 10.58
C GLN A 154 18.15 -2.33 11.23
N ARG A 155 18.26 -2.02 12.54
CA ARG A 155 19.54 -2.06 13.25
C ARG A 155 20.17 -3.44 13.26
N LEU A 156 19.36 -4.48 13.49
CA LEU A 156 19.80 -5.87 13.46
C LEU A 156 20.32 -6.31 12.08
N LEU A 157 19.87 -5.67 11.01
CA LEU A 157 20.28 -5.97 9.63
C LEU A 157 21.53 -5.21 9.19
N GLY A 158 22.01 -4.23 9.95
CA GLY A 158 23.26 -3.50 9.68
C GLY A 158 23.11 -2.07 9.15
N PRO A 159 24.23 -1.35 8.93
CA PRO A 159 24.23 0.02 8.44
C PRO A 159 23.91 0.13 6.95
N THR A 160 23.29 1.26 6.54
CA THR A 160 23.05 1.58 5.13
C THR A 160 24.17 2.40 4.48
N ASP A 161 25.12 2.91 5.27
CA ASP A 161 26.30 3.59 4.75
C ASP A 161 27.41 2.58 4.49
N PHE A 162 27.50 2.12 3.25
CA PHE A 162 28.51 1.15 2.81
C PHE A 162 29.86 1.79 2.47
N THR A 163 29.95 3.12 2.48
CA THR A 163 31.16 3.87 2.13
C THR A 163 31.93 4.37 3.35
N SER A 164 31.28 4.35 4.52
CA SER A 164 31.90 4.75 5.78
C SER A 164 33.16 3.93 6.08
N LYS A 165 34.20 4.65 6.50
CA LYS A 165 35.45 4.07 7.03
C LYS A 165 35.49 4.14 8.57
N ASP A 166 34.41 4.61 9.20
CA ASP A 166 34.31 4.68 10.65
C ASP A 166 34.38 3.26 11.25
N PRO A 167 35.33 2.98 12.16
CA PRO A 167 35.46 1.67 12.80
C PRO A 167 34.17 1.16 13.45
N THR A 168 33.34 2.07 13.98
CA THR A 168 32.06 1.72 14.61
C THR A 168 31.04 1.21 13.60
N VAL A 169 30.99 1.82 12.41
CA VAL A 169 30.10 1.41 11.32
C VAL A 169 30.58 0.09 10.71
N LEU A 170 31.90 -0.08 10.57
CA LEU A 170 32.49 -1.33 10.08
C LEU A 170 32.23 -2.49 11.04
N LYS A 171 32.37 -2.26 12.36
CA LYS A 171 32.02 -3.25 13.39
C LYS A 171 30.53 -3.61 13.32
N TRP A 172 29.64 -2.63 13.28
CA TRP A 172 28.19 -2.86 13.14
C TRP A 172 27.85 -3.69 11.90
N ALA A 173 28.49 -3.42 10.75
CA ALA A 173 28.29 -4.21 9.54
C ALA A 173 28.77 -5.67 9.70
N ALA A 174 29.88 -5.89 10.39
CA ALA A 174 30.42 -7.22 10.67
C ALA A 174 29.50 -8.01 11.61
N ASP A 175 29.06 -7.39 12.70
CA ASP A 175 28.15 -7.99 13.69
C ASP A 175 26.79 -8.35 13.05
N ALA A 176 26.27 -7.47 12.17
CA ALA A 176 25.01 -7.73 11.48
C ALA A 176 25.13 -8.89 10.47
N ARG A 177 26.29 -9.01 9.82
CA ARG A 177 26.59 -10.15 8.94
C ARG A 177 26.70 -11.44 9.75
N GLN A 178 27.30 -11.39 10.94
CA GLN A 178 27.38 -12.53 11.85
C GLN A 178 25.97 -12.99 12.26
N LEU A 179 25.14 -12.09 12.79
CA LEU A 179 23.78 -12.41 13.21
C LEU A 179 22.94 -12.94 12.05
N TRP A 180 23.13 -12.40 10.84
CA TRP A 180 22.47 -12.92 9.65
C TRP A 180 22.89 -14.33 9.29
N LYS A 181 24.18 -14.66 9.36
CA LYS A 181 24.70 -16.00 9.09
C LYS A 181 24.20 -17.01 10.12
N GLU A 182 24.09 -16.61 11.37
CA GLU A 182 23.72 -17.50 12.47
C GLU A 182 22.21 -17.70 12.61
N ALA A 183 21.41 -16.65 12.34
CA ALA A 183 19.98 -16.64 12.63
C ALA A 183 19.12 -16.08 11.48
N LEU A 184 19.27 -14.79 11.16
CA LEU A 184 18.20 -14.04 10.49
C LEU A 184 17.91 -14.45 9.04
N TYR A 185 18.83 -15.12 8.34
CA TYR A 185 18.54 -15.61 6.99
C TYR A 185 17.37 -16.62 6.95
N LYS A 186 17.13 -17.33 8.06
CA LYS A 186 16.04 -18.30 8.22
C LYS A 186 14.66 -17.65 8.37
N ALA A 187 14.61 -16.37 8.75
CA ALA A 187 13.36 -15.62 8.84
C ALA A 187 12.80 -15.26 7.46
N PHE A 188 13.60 -15.46 6.40
CA PHE A 188 13.24 -15.12 5.03
C PHE A 188 13.51 -16.29 4.06
N PRO A 189 12.90 -17.47 4.30
CA PRO A 189 13.25 -18.70 3.61
C PRO A 189 13.02 -18.64 2.10
N GLU A 190 12.03 -17.88 1.64
CA GLU A 190 11.72 -17.74 0.22
C GLU A 190 12.77 -16.93 -0.54
N MET A 191 13.32 -15.89 0.11
CA MET A 191 14.40 -15.11 -0.48
C MET A 191 15.75 -15.84 -0.39
N THR A 192 16.00 -16.53 0.73
CA THR A 192 17.31 -17.13 1.01
C THR A 192 17.44 -18.54 0.48
N HIS A 193 16.32 -19.22 0.20
CA HIS A 193 16.26 -20.66 -0.03
C HIS A 193 17.00 -21.45 1.07
N ASN A 194 16.94 -20.94 2.31
CA ASN A 194 17.67 -21.45 3.47
C ASN A 194 19.20 -21.53 3.24
N LYS A 195 19.76 -20.65 2.41
CA LYS A 195 21.20 -20.53 2.16
C LYS A 195 21.69 -19.16 2.59
N VAL A 196 22.82 -19.12 3.29
CA VAL A 196 23.40 -17.86 3.78
C VAL A 196 24.06 -17.10 2.63
N ASN A 197 23.58 -15.89 2.35
CA ASN A 197 24.22 -14.94 1.43
C ASN A 197 24.07 -13.51 1.94
N ASP A 198 25.20 -12.81 2.13
CA ASP A 198 25.22 -11.43 2.64
C ASP A 198 24.56 -10.44 1.67
N ARG A 199 24.56 -10.72 0.36
CA ARG A 199 23.88 -9.87 -0.64
C ARG A 199 22.37 -9.83 -0.42
N GLN A 200 21.78 -10.94 0.03
CA GLN A 200 20.34 -11.01 0.34
C GLN A 200 20.04 -10.18 1.59
N ARG A 201 20.88 -10.23 2.63
CA ARG A 201 20.78 -9.34 3.79
C ARG A 201 20.79 -7.88 3.36
N VAL A 202 21.76 -7.48 2.54
CA VAL A 202 21.91 -6.10 2.07
C VAL A 202 20.69 -5.64 1.27
N LYS A 203 20.16 -6.48 0.37
CA LYS A 203 18.92 -6.18 -0.36
C LYS A 203 17.76 -5.94 0.61
N LEU A 204 17.55 -6.86 1.55
CA LEU A 204 16.47 -6.77 2.54
C LEU A 204 16.63 -5.55 3.44
N LEU A 205 17.84 -5.27 3.91
CA LEU A 205 18.19 -4.09 4.70
C LEU A 205 17.76 -2.81 3.96
N LEU A 206 18.10 -2.68 2.68
CA LEU A 206 17.77 -1.51 1.89
C LEU A 206 16.26 -1.37 1.64
N ASP A 207 15.55 -2.49 1.46
CA ASP A 207 14.09 -2.47 1.30
C ASP A 207 13.39 -2.09 2.61
N ILE A 208 13.76 -2.72 3.74
CA ILE A 208 13.24 -2.39 5.07
C ILE A 208 13.53 -0.94 5.44
N ASP A 209 14.74 -0.46 5.18
CA ASP A 209 15.12 0.91 5.50
C ASP A 209 14.35 1.94 4.64
N ARG A 210 14.11 1.67 3.35
CA ARG A 210 13.23 2.51 2.53
C ARG A 210 11.81 2.55 3.10
N ILE A 211 11.24 1.39 3.43
CA ILE A 211 9.90 1.29 4.00
C ILE A 211 9.82 2.05 5.33
N ARG A 212 10.83 1.92 6.20
CA ARG A 212 10.95 2.66 7.46
C ARG A 212 11.01 4.17 7.25
N ARG A 213 11.76 4.65 6.25
CA ARG A 213 11.80 6.10 5.93
C ARG A 213 10.44 6.59 5.44
N LEU A 214 9.75 5.82 4.58
CA LEU A 214 8.39 6.15 4.18
C LEU A 214 7.46 6.21 5.40
N ARG A 215 7.53 5.20 6.28
CA ARG A 215 6.74 5.13 7.52
C ARG A 215 6.91 6.40 8.35
N ASN A 216 8.15 6.82 8.57
CA ASN A 216 8.44 8.03 9.34
C ASN A 216 7.84 9.27 8.66
N ARG A 217 8.01 9.42 7.34
CA ARG A 217 7.44 10.55 6.60
C ARG A 217 5.92 10.62 6.75
N VAL A 218 5.22 9.51 6.53
CA VAL A 218 3.74 9.48 6.61
C VAL A 218 3.24 9.67 8.04
N SER A 219 3.92 9.11 9.05
CA SER A 219 3.55 9.30 10.47
C SER A 219 3.82 10.70 10.99
N HIS A 220 4.81 11.40 10.44
CA HIS A 220 5.09 12.81 10.76
C HIS A 220 4.26 13.79 9.90
N GLY A 221 3.37 13.28 9.05
CA GLY A 221 2.52 14.08 8.15
C GLY A 221 3.32 14.84 7.10
N GLU A 222 4.54 14.39 6.77
CA GLU A 222 5.38 15.02 5.77
C GLU A 222 4.76 14.93 4.36
N ASN A 223 5.26 15.77 3.46
CA ASN A 223 4.88 15.74 2.06
C ASN A 223 5.43 14.46 1.38
N VAL A 224 4.56 13.74 0.66
CA VAL A 224 4.88 12.52 -0.10
C VAL A 224 4.57 12.65 -1.59
N LEU A 225 4.42 13.86 -2.14
CA LEU A 225 4.12 14.06 -3.56
C LEU A 225 5.16 13.42 -4.48
N SER A 226 6.44 13.45 -4.11
CA SER A 226 7.54 12.97 -4.96
C SER A 226 7.85 11.48 -4.81
N ILE A 227 7.15 10.73 -3.96
CA ILE A 227 7.46 9.32 -3.76
C ILE A 227 6.96 8.49 -4.95
N GLN A 228 7.71 7.45 -5.29
CA GLN A 228 7.30 6.45 -6.28
C GLN A 228 6.42 5.40 -5.58
N THR A 229 5.14 5.72 -5.42
CA THR A 229 4.16 4.94 -4.64
C THR A 229 4.16 3.46 -5.00
N ASP A 230 4.12 3.11 -6.28
CA ASP A 230 4.08 1.71 -6.72
C ASP A 230 5.36 0.95 -6.33
N GLN A 231 6.52 1.58 -6.44
CA GLN A 231 7.78 0.95 -6.03
C GLN A 231 7.83 0.66 -4.52
N TYR A 232 7.19 1.50 -3.70
CA TYR A 232 7.07 1.22 -2.27
C TYR A 232 6.13 0.05 -2.01
N LEU A 233 5.00 -0.03 -2.71
CA LEU A 233 4.10 -1.17 -2.62
C LEU A 233 4.80 -2.47 -3.01
N ASP A 234 5.48 -2.48 -4.16
CA ASP A 234 6.20 -3.66 -4.65
C ASP A 234 7.29 -4.10 -3.68
N LYS A 235 8.00 -3.15 -3.03
CA LYS A 235 8.98 -3.46 -1.99
C LYS A 235 8.34 -4.05 -0.75
N MET A 236 7.23 -3.47 -0.28
CA MET A 236 6.49 -4.00 0.86
C MET A 236 6.04 -5.44 0.60
N LEU A 237 5.47 -5.70 -0.57
CA LEU A 237 5.06 -7.04 -1.00
C LEU A 237 6.26 -7.99 -1.17
N ALA A 238 7.39 -7.51 -1.71
CA ALA A 238 8.60 -8.31 -1.85
C ALA A 238 9.19 -8.72 -0.49
N VAL A 239 9.16 -7.84 0.52
CA VAL A 239 9.60 -8.17 1.88
C VAL A 239 8.67 -9.22 2.52
N LEU A 240 7.36 -9.11 2.31
CA LEU A 240 6.39 -10.10 2.79
C LEU A 240 6.60 -11.46 2.09
N SER A 241 6.73 -11.45 0.76
CA SER A 241 7.00 -12.66 -0.03
C SER A 241 8.33 -13.31 0.30
N ALA A 242 9.31 -12.55 0.81
CA ALA A 242 10.57 -13.11 1.29
C ALA A 242 10.38 -13.98 2.55
N ILE A 243 9.34 -13.72 3.34
CA ILE A 243 8.94 -14.52 4.50
C ILE A 243 8.06 -15.69 4.05
N ASP A 244 6.95 -15.39 3.39
CA ASP A 244 5.99 -16.37 2.85
C ASP A 244 5.12 -15.68 1.76
N PRO A 245 5.00 -16.23 0.54
CA PRO A 245 4.24 -15.60 -0.53
C PRO A 245 2.74 -15.44 -0.20
N HIS A 246 2.17 -16.34 0.63
CA HIS A 246 0.77 -16.27 1.03
C HIS A 246 0.48 -15.04 1.91
N ILE A 247 1.44 -14.60 2.71
CA ILE A 247 1.31 -13.36 3.50
C ILE A 247 1.22 -12.17 2.55
N SER A 248 2.06 -12.14 1.52
CA SER A 248 2.06 -11.07 0.52
C SER A 248 0.71 -10.99 -0.23
N ASP A 249 0.20 -12.13 -0.70
CA ASP A 249 -1.09 -12.21 -1.38
C ASP A 249 -2.24 -11.77 -0.48
N TRP A 250 -2.24 -12.23 0.77
CA TRP A 250 -3.25 -11.86 1.74
C TRP A 250 -3.24 -10.34 2.01
N VAL A 251 -2.06 -9.75 2.27
CA VAL A 251 -1.92 -8.31 2.55
C VAL A 251 -2.27 -7.46 1.33
N MET A 252 -1.93 -7.90 0.12
CA MET A 252 -2.35 -7.23 -1.12
C MET A 252 -3.88 -7.12 -1.18
N GLY A 253 -4.58 -8.20 -0.79
CA GLY A 253 -6.05 -8.23 -0.71
C GLY A 253 -6.64 -7.41 0.44
N GLN A 254 -5.92 -7.18 1.54
CA GLN A 254 -6.39 -6.36 2.67
C GLN A 254 -6.28 -4.87 2.38
N THR A 255 -5.06 -4.39 2.10
CA THR A 255 -4.74 -2.96 2.04
C THR A 255 -3.99 -2.55 0.78
N GLY A 256 -3.37 -3.50 0.06
CA GLY A 256 -2.59 -3.22 -1.15
C GLY A 256 -3.44 -2.66 -2.29
N ARG A 257 -4.68 -3.15 -2.44
CA ARG A 257 -5.67 -2.61 -3.40
C ARG A 257 -5.96 -1.13 -3.12
N THR A 258 -6.36 -0.83 -1.90
CA THR A 258 -6.65 0.54 -1.43
C THR A 258 -5.44 1.45 -1.59
N TYR A 259 -4.23 0.95 -1.27
CA TYR A 259 -2.99 1.68 -1.48
C TYR A 259 -2.81 2.08 -2.94
N ARG A 260 -2.92 1.13 -3.86
CA ARG A 260 -2.75 1.38 -5.30
C ARG A 260 -3.84 2.30 -5.85
N THR A 261 -5.09 2.11 -5.43
CA THR A 261 -6.20 2.98 -5.83
C THR A 261 -5.94 4.41 -5.39
N VAL A 262 -5.73 4.66 -4.10
CA VAL A 262 -5.50 6.02 -3.59
C VAL A 262 -4.26 6.65 -4.21
N ALA A 263 -3.17 5.89 -4.41
CA ALA A 263 -1.98 6.37 -5.10
C ALA A 263 -2.30 6.98 -6.47
N LYS A 264 -3.14 6.30 -7.27
CA LYS A 264 -3.54 6.74 -8.61
C LYS A 264 -4.45 7.96 -8.61
N LEU A 265 -5.21 8.19 -7.54
CA LEU A 265 -6.14 9.31 -7.43
C LEU A 265 -5.47 10.67 -7.14
N LYS A 266 -4.14 10.74 -7.12
CA LYS A 266 -3.36 11.95 -6.77
C LYS A 266 -3.79 13.20 -7.52
N TYR A 267 -4.03 13.08 -8.82
CA TYR A 267 -4.38 14.22 -9.68
C TYR A 267 -5.86 14.21 -10.11
N TYR A 268 -6.70 13.46 -9.41
CA TYR A 268 -8.12 13.30 -9.72
C TYR A 268 -8.99 13.65 -8.50
N PRO A 269 -9.12 14.95 -8.14
CA PRO A 269 -9.78 15.38 -6.91
C PRO A 269 -11.23 14.93 -6.78
N GLY A 270 -12.00 14.97 -7.88
CA GLY A 270 -13.39 14.51 -7.89
C GLY A 270 -13.52 13.01 -7.60
N LEU A 271 -12.57 12.19 -8.09
CA LEU A 271 -12.50 10.76 -7.79
C LEU A 271 -12.08 10.51 -6.35
N LEU A 272 -11.06 11.22 -5.88
CA LEU A 272 -10.58 11.09 -4.51
C LEU A 272 -11.69 11.40 -3.50
N GLN A 273 -12.46 12.47 -3.74
CA GLN A 273 -13.59 12.83 -2.90
C GLN A 273 -14.71 11.78 -2.98
N SER A 274 -15.00 11.27 -4.18
CA SER A 274 -15.97 10.19 -4.35
C SER A 274 -15.53 8.91 -3.63
N TYR A 275 -14.24 8.56 -3.67
CA TYR A 275 -13.67 7.44 -2.94
C TYR A 275 -13.83 7.60 -1.43
N GLN A 276 -13.57 8.79 -0.88
CA GLN A 276 -13.75 9.06 0.55
C GLN A 276 -15.21 9.05 1.00
N GLN A 277 -16.15 9.38 0.10
CA GLN A 277 -17.58 9.44 0.39
C GLN A 277 -18.30 8.11 0.17
N ASN A 278 -17.84 7.30 -0.79
CA ASN A 278 -18.45 6.04 -1.21
C ASN A 278 -17.64 4.85 -0.72
N ASP A 279 -17.36 4.74 0.58
CA ASP A 279 -16.83 3.49 1.13
C ASP A 279 -17.98 2.49 1.37
N PRO A 280 -18.22 1.53 0.46
CA PRO A 280 -18.66 0.22 0.89
C PRO A 280 -17.61 -0.84 0.53
N LEU A 281 -17.48 -1.81 1.44
CA LEU A 281 -16.72 -3.05 1.27
C LEU A 281 -16.97 -3.68 -0.12
N PRO A 282 -15.94 -4.20 -0.80
CA PRO A 282 -16.04 -4.66 -2.17
C PRO A 282 -17.01 -5.84 -2.35
N SER A 283 -18.11 -5.59 -3.04
CA SER A 283 -18.94 -6.61 -3.67
C SER A 283 -18.31 -7.01 -5.00
N SER A 284 -18.08 -8.30 -5.21
CA SER A 284 -17.38 -8.83 -6.40
C SER A 284 -18.19 -8.78 -7.72
N LYS A 285 -19.21 -7.91 -7.82
CA LYS A 285 -20.08 -7.74 -9.01
C LYS A 285 -20.22 -6.29 -9.48
N GLU A 286 -19.40 -5.37 -8.96
CA GLU A 286 -19.53 -3.94 -9.24
C GLU A 286 -18.90 -3.49 -10.55
N ILE A 287 -17.90 -4.23 -11.04
CA ILE A 287 -17.14 -3.86 -12.23
C ILE A 287 -17.51 -4.79 -13.38
N VAL A 288 -18.05 -4.22 -14.46
CA VAL A 288 -18.23 -4.95 -15.73
C VAL A 288 -17.04 -4.67 -16.63
N ALA A 289 -16.28 -5.71 -16.96
CA ALA A 289 -15.13 -5.62 -17.84
C ALA A 289 -15.50 -6.00 -19.27
N TYR A 290 -15.08 -5.19 -20.24
CA TYR A 290 -15.24 -5.42 -21.66
C TYR A 290 -13.89 -5.55 -22.36
N LYS A 291 -13.72 -6.68 -23.06
CA LYS A 291 -12.63 -6.86 -24.02
C LYS A 291 -12.97 -6.10 -25.29
N LEU A 292 -12.15 -5.14 -25.64
CA LEU A 292 -12.19 -4.40 -26.89
C LEU A 292 -11.21 -5.06 -27.86
N THR A 293 -11.75 -5.59 -28.95
CA THR A 293 -11.00 -6.13 -30.07
C THR A 293 -10.95 -5.10 -31.19
N SER A 294 -10.09 -5.30 -32.19
CA SER A 294 -10.09 -4.50 -33.41
C SER A 294 -11.50 -4.40 -33.99
N SER A 295 -12.09 -3.21 -34.00
CA SER A 295 -13.41 -2.97 -34.57
C SER A 295 -13.26 -2.22 -35.89
N GLY A 296 -12.85 -2.93 -36.94
CA GLY A 296 -12.53 -2.31 -38.22
C GLY A 296 -11.21 -1.53 -38.14
N SER A 297 -11.26 -0.20 -38.35
CA SER A 297 -10.09 0.66 -38.51
C SER A 297 -9.33 0.99 -37.21
N TYR A 298 -9.85 0.64 -36.04
CA TYR A 298 -9.24 0.92 -34.74
C TYR A 298 -9.04 -0.36 -33.91
N SER A 299 -7.89 -0.46 -33.27
CA SER A 299 -7.54 -1.43 -32.23
C SER A 299 -8.27 -1.16 -30.91
N GLY A 300 -8.30 -2.14 -30.01
CA GLY A 300 -8.89 -1.97 -28.68
C GLY A 300 -8.20 -0.86 -27.88
N ALA A 301 -6.88 -0.76 -27.98
CA ALA A 301 -6.08 0.29 -27.34
C ALA A 301 -6.44 1.70 -27.85
N GLU A 302 -6.63 1.87 -29.16
CA GLU A 302 -7.03 3.18 -29.74
C GLU A 302 -8.45 3.57 -29.31
N VAL A 303 -9.36 2.61 -29.18
CA VAL A 303 -10.71 2.89 -28.64
C VAL A 303 -10.63 3.34 -27.18
N ILE A 304 -9.76 2.74 -26.38
CA ILE A 304 -9.55 3.14 -24.98
C ILE A 304 -8.97 4.55 -24.92
N GLU A 305 -7.99 4.86 -25.78
CA GLU A 305 -7.40 6.19 -25.82
C GLU A 305 -8.41 7.27 -26.17
N ALA A 306 -9.23 7.04 -27.21
CA ALA A 306 -10.28 7.97 -27.58
C ALA A 306 -11.29 8.20 -26.44
N GLN A 307 -11.57 7.18 -25.62
CA GLN A 307 -12.45 7.31 -24.45
C GLN A 307 -11.79 8.12 -23.33
N LEU A 308 -10.48 7.95 -23.11
CA LEU A 308 -9.71 8.70 -22.12
C LEU A 308 -9.62 10.18 -22.52
N GLU A 309 -9.26 10.48 -23.77
CA GLU A 309 -9.18 11.84 -24.31
C GLU A 309 -10.55 12.55 -24.27
N ASN A 310 -11.61 11.85 -24.64
CA ASN A 310 -12.97 12.38 -24.58
C ASN A 310 -13.40 12.66 -23.15
N SER A 311 -13.13 11.73 -22.22
CA SER A 311 -13.34 11.92 -20.79
C SER A 311 -12.63 13.18 -20.29
N GLN A 312 -11.35 13.35 -20.61
CA GLN A 312 -10.57 14.52 -20.20
C GLN A 312 -11.14 15.82 -20.76
N SER A 313 -11.53 15.83 -22.04
CA SER A 313 -12.05 17.02 -22.72
C SER A 313 -13.46 17.43 -22.26
N HIS A 314 -14.21 16.52 -21.62
CA HIS A 314 -15.59 16.75 -21.15
C HIS A 314 -15.71 16.67 -19.61
N GLY A 315 -14.68 17.11 -18.88
CA GLY A 315 -14.73 17.21 -17.41
C GLY A 315 -14.88 15.85 -16.72
N GLY A 316 -14.19 14.84 -17.24
CA GLY A 316 -14.22 13.46 -16.79
C GLY A 316 -15.36 12.63 -17.37
N ARG A 317 -16.14 13.10 -18.33
CA ARG A 317 -17.36 12.41 -18.79
C ARG A 317 -17.16 11.80 -20.16
N THR A 318 -17.60 10.57 -20.34
CA THR A 318 -17.59 9.93 -21.66
C THR A 318 -18.80 9.02 -21.84
N PHE A 319 -19.17 8.81 -23.10
CA PHE A 319 -20.26 7.91 -23.46
C PHE A 319 -19.74 6.78 -24.34
N MET A 320 -20.23 5.58 -24.08
CA MET A 320 -19.82 4.43 -24.85
C MET A 320 -20.95 3.42 -25.07
N THR A 321 -20.77 2.59 -26.09
CA THR A 321 -21.74 1.57 -26.47
C THR A 321 -21.05 0.21 -26.64
N VAL A 322 -21.73 -0.86 -26.25
CA VAL A 322 -21.21 -2.23 -26.30
C VAL A 322 -22.17 -3.17 -27.02
N GLY A 323 -21.62 -4.20 -27.66
CA GLY A 323 -22.40 -5.21 -28.38
C GLY A 323 -23.09 -6.22 -27.47
N LYS A 324 -22.52 -6.47 -26.27
CA LYS A 324 -23.04 -7.44 -25.31
C LYS A 324 -23.57 -6.71 -24.06
N PRO A 325 -24.87 -6.82 -23.75
CA PRO A 325 -25.45 -6.20 -22.56
C PRO A 325 -25.03 -6.93 -21.28
N PRO A 326 -24.89 -6.25 -20.13
CA PRO A 326 -24.80 -6.93 -18.84
C PRO A 326 -26.01 -7.83 -18.58
N LEU A 327 -25.79 -8.90 -17.81
CA LEU A 327 -26.85 -9.80 -17.37
C LEU A 327 -27.89 -9.06 -16.53
N GLU A 328 -29.17 -9.36 -16.78
CA GLU A 328 -30.31 -8.71 -16.15
C GLU A 328 -30.27 -8.76 -14.62
N LYS A 329 -29.89 -9.90 -14.05
CA LYS A 329 -29.74 -10.10 -12.59
C LYS A 329 -28.71 -9.19 -11.91
N ASN A 330 -27.79 -8.59 -12.67
CA ASN A 330 -26.72 -7.75 -12.14
C ASN A 330 -26.96 -6.26 -12.45
N ARG A 331 -28.12 -5.90 -13.03
CA ARG A 331 -28.43 -4.52 -13.42
C ARG A 331 -28.24 -3.53 -12.27
N SER A 332 -28.85 -3.78 -11.12
CA SER A 332 -28.80 -2.83 -10.00
C SER A 332 -27.44 -2.73 -9.29
N GLN A 333 -26.44 -3.54 -9.68
CA GLN A 333 -25.18 -3.70 -8.96
C GLN A 333 -23.97 -3.12 -9.68
N LEU A 334 -24.15 -2.63 -10.92
CA LEU A 334 -23.04 -2.08 -11.69
C LEU A 334 -22.67 -0.68 -11.20
N ARG A 335 -21.39 -0.52 -10.83
CA ARG A 335 -20.82 0.76 -10.39
C ARG A 335 -19.71 1.23 -11.30
N GLU A 336 -18.94 0.31 -11.88
CA GLU A 336 -17.80 0.66 -12.74
C GLU A 336 -17.78 -0.17 -14.02
N ILE A 337 -17.11 0.38 -15.01
CA ILE A 337 -16.81 -0.28 -16.28
C ILE A 337 -15.30 -0.31 -16.48
N LEU A 338 -14.77 -1.49 -16.77
CA LEU A 338 -13.36 -1.70 -17.12
C LEU A 338 -13.24 -2.00 -18.62
N LEU A 339 -12.50 -1.19 -19.34
CA LEU A 339 -12.19 -1.35 -20.75
C LEU A 339 -10.82 -1.97 -20.90
N VAL A 340 -10.69 -2.99 -21.73
CA VAL A 340 -9.48 -3.77 -21.82
C VAL A 340 -9.17 -4.10 -23.28
N ASP A 341 -7.98 -3.72 -23.74
CA ASP A 341 -7.46 -4.18 -25.02
C ASP A 341 -7.21 -5.69 -25.00
N ALA A 342 -7.47 -6.36 -26.12
CA ALA A 342 -7.32 -7.81 -26.22
C ALA A 342 -5.93 -8.34 -25.86
N GLY A 343 -4.87 -7.56 -26.09
CA GLY A 343 -3.50 -7.89 -25.73
C GLY A 343 -3.11 -7.51 -24.29
N GLY A 344 -4.01 -6.90 -23.52
CA GLY A 344 -3.73 -6.45 -22.16
C GLY A 344 -2.63 -5.38 -22.11
N LYS A 345 -2.48 -4.61 -23.19
CA LYS A 345 -1.49 -3.53 -23.32
C LYS A 345 -2.02 -2.19 -22.83
N LYS A 346 -3.34 -2.02 -22.88
CA LYS A 346 -4.03 -0.79 -22.46
C LYS A 346 -5.36 -1.16 -21.83
N ALA A 347 -5.71 -0.46 -20.76
CA ALA A 347 -6.99 -0.62 -20.11
C ALA A 347 -7.36 0.67 -19.40
N ALA A 348 -8.66 0.91 -19.21
CA ALA A 348 -9.17 2.07 -18.50
C ALA A 348 -10.39 1.68 -17.68
N VAL A 349 -10.57 2.30 -16.52
CA VAL A 349 -11.73 2.07 -15.66
C VAL A 349 -12.44 3.40 -15.39
N GLY A 350 -13.75 3.36 -15.21
CA GLY A 350 -14.53 4.54 -14.84
C GLY A 350 -15.86 4.18 -14.21
N GLU A 351 -16.49 5.17 -13.58
CA GLU A 351 -17.74 5.01 -12.85
C GLU A 351 -18.93 5.06 -13.80
N ILE A 352 -19.84 4.11 -13.70
CA ILE A 352 -21.10 4.08 -14.44
C ILE A 352 -22.09 5.01 -13.75
N VAL A 353 -22.48 6.07 -14.45
CA VAL A 353 -23.49 7.03 -13.98
C VAL A 353 -24.88 6.62 -14.43
N ALA A 354 -24.99 6.20 -15.68
CA ALA A 354 -26.20 5.65 -16.24
C ALA A 354 -25.83 4.62 -17.30
N TYR A 355 -26.69 3.63 -17.49
CA TYR A 355 -26.53 2.69 -18.58
C TYR A 355 -27.90 2.17 -18.97
N GLY A 356 -28.01 1.68 -20.20
CA GLY A 356 -29.27 1.18 -20.71
C GLY A 356 -29.09 0.22 -21.87
N TYR A 357 -30.21 -0.26 -22.39
CA TYR A 357 -30.27 -1.35 -23.35
C TYR A 357 -31.03 -0.93 -24.61
N GLY A 358 -30.66 -1.52 -25.75
CA GLY A 358 -31.32 -1.29 -27.04
C GLY A 358 -30.57 -0.35 -27.98
N ASN A 359 -31.08 -0.25 -29.20
CA ASN A 359 -30.41 0.41 -30.34
C ASN A 359 -30.60 1.95 -30.37
N ASN A 360 -31.58 2.49 -29.63
CA ASN A 360 -31.91 3.91 -29.62
C ASN A 360 -31.26 4.65 -28.44
N ALA A 361 -29.97 4.41 -28.24
CA ALA A 361 -29.20 5.03 -27.16
C ALA A 361 -28.97 6.52 -27.46
N GLN A 362 -29.65 7.40 -26.73
CA GLN A 362 -29.35 8.83 -26.70
C GLN A 362 -28.43 9.09 -25.51
N PRO A 363 -27.24 9.70 -25.71
CA PRO A 363 -26.38 10.04 -24.59
C PRO A 363 -27.08 11.03 -23.64
N PRO A 364 -26.99 10.84 -22.32
CA PRO A 364 -27.46 11.84 -21.37
C PRO A 364 -26.78 13.19 -21.60
N LYS A 365 -27.45 14.28 -21.19
CA LYS A 365 -26.90 15.64 -21.33
C LYS A 365 -25.50 15.74 -20.69
N GLY A 366 -24.51 16.17 -21.48
CA GLY A 366 -23.11 16.31 -21.04
C GLY A 366 -22.30 15.01 -21.01
N TYR A 367 -22.75 13.97 -21.74
CA TYR A 367 -22.01 12.74 -22.00
C TYR A 367 -21.86 12.56 -23.50
N GLU A 368 -21.02 13.39 -24.12
CA GLU A 368 -20.75 13.32 -25.55
C GLU A 368 -19.99 12.03 -25.90
N PRO A 369 -20.33 11.34 -27.00
CA PRO A 369 -19.56 10.19 -27.46
C PRO A 369 -18.21 10.64 -28.05
N PRO A 370 -17.13 9.84 -27.92
CA PRO A 370 -15.87 10.14 -28.56
C PRO A 370 -15.99 10.13 -30.08
N ALA A 371 -15.16 10.93 -30.74
CA ALA A 371 -15.07 10.99 -32.19
C ALA A 371 -14.34 9.75 -32.74
N TYR A 372 -15.07 8.73 -33.20
CA TYR A 372 -14.50 7.61 -33.98
C TYR A 372 -15.30 7.33 -35.25
N GLU A 373 -14.60 7.01 -36.35
CA GLU A 373 -15.11 7.03 -37.74
C GLU A 373 -16.11 5.91 -38.14
N LYS A 374 -16.51 4.98 -37.27
CA LYS A 374 -17.53 3.97 -37.63
C LYS A 374 -18.60 3.75 -36.56
N ARG A 375 -19.84 4.13 -36.90
CA ARG A 375 -21.07 3.74 -36.20
C ARG A 375 -21.32 2.23 -36.40
N TYR A 376 -20.90 1.41 -35.45
CA TYR A 376 -21.36 0.01 -35.40
C TYR A 376 -22.87 -0.01 -35.12
N GLN A 377 -23.69 -0.44 -36.10
CA GLN A 377 -25.13 -0.18 -36.12
C GLN A 377 -26.00 -1.08 -35.22
N LYS A 378 -25.40 -2.00 -34.45
CA LYS A 378 -26.15 -2.90 -33.54
C LYS A 378 -25.47 -2.99 -32.18
N ARG A 379 -25.58 -1.94 -31.37
CA ARG A 379 -25.12 -1.95 -29.98
C ARG A 379 -26.32 -2.22 -29.08
N LYS A 380 -26.18 -3.21 -28.20
CA LYS A 380 -27.28 -3.70 -27.35
C LYS A 380 -27.30 -3.05 -25.98
N ALA A 381 -26.23 -2.36 -25.59
CA ALA A 381 -26.17 -1.56 -24.37
C ALA A 381 -25.29 -0.32 -24.54
N TRP A 382 -25.53 0.66 -23.68
CA TRP A 382 -24.79 1.93 -23.60
C TRP A 382 -24.46 2.28 -22.15
N PHE A 383 -23.39 3.04 -21.95
CA PHE A 383 -22.93 3.51 -20.65
C PHE A 383 -22.55 4.98 -20.74
N ALA A 384 -23.07 5.78 -19.83
CA ALA A 384 -22.56 7.09 -19.46
C ALA A 384 -21.58 6.88 -18.31
N VAL A 385 -20.32 7.22 -18.55
CA VAL A 385 -19.19 6.92 -17.67
C VAL A 385 -18.56 8.23 -17.23
N ARG A 386 -18.34 8.39 -15.93
CA ARG A 386 -17.57 9.51 -15.40
C ARG A 386 -16.23 9.03 -14.85
N ASN A 387 -15.31 9.96 -14.77
CA ASN A 387 -13.98 9.80 -14.24
C ASN A 387 -13.25 8.59 -14.83
N LEU A 388 -13.22 8.46 -16.16
CA LEU A 388 -12.46 7.39 -16.81
C LEU A 388 -10.96 7.67 -16.69
N TYR A 389 -10.19 6.71 -16.17
CA TYR A 389 -8.73 6.81 -16.05
C TYR A 389 -8.04 5.51 -16.50
N GLU A 390 -6.81 5.64 -16.95
CA GLU A 390 -6.00 4.51 -17.42
C GLU A 390 -5.58 3.62 -16.24
N VAL A 391 -5.62 2.31 -16.45
CA VAL A 391 -5.16 1.31 -15.48
C VAL A 391 -3.91 0.61 -15.99
N ASP A 392 -2.99 0.37 -15.06
CA ASP A 392 -1.68 -0.18 -15.38
C ASP A 392 -1.77 -1.56 -16.03
N CYS A 393 -0.95 -1.75 -17.06
CA CYS A 393 -0.88 -2.94 -17.88
C CYS A 393 0.58 -3.42 -17.93
N GLN A 394 0.89 -4.56 -17.30
CA GLN A 394 2.25 -5.10 -17.27
C GLN A 394 2.28 -6.55 -17.76
N GLY A 395 3.21 -6.85 -18.67
CA GLY A 395 3.40 -8.20 -19.21
C GLY A 395 2.14 -8.78 -19.89
N GLY A 396 1.31 -7.92 -20.51
CA GLY A 396 0.05 -8.32 -21.14
C GLY A 396 -1.08 -8.61 -20.15
N ARG A 397 -1.00 -8.10 -18.92
CA ARG A 397 -2.03 -8.22 -17.88
C ARG A 397 -2.49 -6.86 -17.42
N VAL A 398 -3.79 -6.72 -17.16
CA VAL A 398 -4.35 -5.55 -16.49
C VAL A 398 -4.20 -5.74 -15.00
N ILE A 399 -3.45 -4.84 -14.37
CA ILE A 399 -3.07 -4.96 -12.96
C ILE A 399 -4.20 -4.48 -12.06
N GLY A 400 -4.57 -5.31 -11.09
CA GLY A 400 -5.56 -4.92 -10.10
C GLY A 400 -6.97 -5.43 -10.39
N TYR A 401 -7.18 -6.37 -11.34
CA TYR A 401 -8.52 -6.86 -11.70
C TYR A 401 -8.57 -8.36 -12.06
N GLN A 402 -9.50 -9.09 -11.44
CA GLN A 402 -9.81 -10.51 -11.71
C GLN A 402 -11.29 -10.80 -11.65
N THR A 403 -11.68 -11.93 -12.23
CA THR A 403 -13.00 -12.53 -12.00
C THR A 403 -13.11 -13.14 -10.60
N LYS A 404 -14.34 -13.45 -10.15
CA LYS A 404 -14.59 -14.10 -8.85
C LYS A 404 -13.84 -15.41 -8.62
N ASP A 405 -13.59 -16.14 -9.70
CA ASP A 405 -12.84 -17.39 -9.74
C ASP A 405 -11.32 -17.18 -9.91
N GLY A 406 -10.84 -15.94 -9.73
CA GLY A 406 -9.41 -15.61 -9.68
C GLY A 406 -8.73 -15.47 -11.05
N GLN A 407 -9.49 -15.46 -12.16
CA GLN A 407 -8.89 -15.33 -13.48
C GLN A 407 -8.51 -13.88 -13.76
N LYS A 408 -7.22 -13.65 -14.06
CA LYS A 408 -6.66 -12.34 -14.38
C LYS A 408 -7.18 -11.80 -15.71
N VAL A 409 -7.21 -10.48 -15.81
CA VAL A 409 -7.60 -9.74 -17.03
C VAL A 409 -6.34 -9.46 -17.90
N PRO A 410 -6.37 -9.60 -19.24
CA PRO A 410 -7.49 -10.03 -20.09
C PRO A 410 -7.64 -11.56 -20.21
N GLY A 411 -6.80 -12.36 -19.56
CA GLY A 411 -6.80 -13.83 -19.69
C GLY A 411 -8.15 -14.51 -19.46
N CYS A 412 -9.03 -13.90 -18.66
CA CYS A 412 -10.40 -14.35 -18.42
C CYS A 412 -11.34 -14.26 -19.64
N PHE A 413 -10.95 -13.54 -20.70
CA PHE A 413 -11.70 -13.36 -21.94
C PHE A 413 -11.35 -14.43 -22.99
N THR A 414 -11.69 -15.69 -22.71
CA THR A 414 -11.43 -16.82 -23.60
C THR A 414 -12.43 -16.90 -24.76
N GLY A 415 -11.96 -17.30 -25.96
CA GLY A 415 -12.79 -17.43 -27.15
C GLY A 415 -13.58 -16.16 -27.50
N GLN A 416 -14.88 -16.31 -27.72
CA GLN A 416 -15.81 -15.20 -28.05
C GLN A 416 -16.30 -14.42 -26.83
N VAL A 417 -15.77 -14.67 -25.62
CA VAL A 417 -16.16 -13.91 -24.43
C VAL A 417 -15.61 -12.50 -24.52
N THR A 418 -16.50 -11.51 -24.63
CA THR A 418 -16.18 -10.07 -24.71
C THR A 418 -16.58 -9.29 -23.47
N MET A 419 -17.24 -9.92 -22.50
CA MET A 419 -17.69 -9.30 -21.25
C MET A 419 -17.53 -10.27 -20.09
N ARG A 420 -16.99 -9.78 -18.97
CA ARG A 420 -16.84 -10.48 -17.69
C ARG A 420 -17.24 -9.55 -16.55
N TYR A 421 -17.61 -10.14 -15.42
CA TYR A 421 -17.68 -9.40 -14.16
C TYR A 421 -16.36 -9.59 -13.43
N VAL A 422 -15.76 -8.48 -13.03
CA VAL A 422 -14.49 -8.47 -12.33
C VAL A 422 -14.66 -7.73 -11.01
N CYS A 423 -13.69 -7.93 -10.14
CA CYS A 423 -13.47 -7.14 -8.96
C CYS A 423 -12.01 -6.73 -8.93
N HIS A 424 -11.66 -5.84 -8.01
CA HIS A 424 -10.26 -5.55 -7.79
C HIS A 424 -9.51 -6.83 -7.32
N ASP A 425 -8.32 -7.05 -7.88
CA ASP A 425 -7.42 -8.20 -7.68
C ASP A 425 -6.84 -8.32 -6.28
#